data_AF-A0A178Z7T1-F1
#
_entry.id   AF-A0A178Z7T1-F1
#
_cell.length_a   1.000
_cell.length_b   1.000
_cell.length_c   1.000
_cell.angle_alpha   90.00
_cell.angle_beta   90.00
_cell.angle_gamma   90.00
#
_symmetry.space_group_name_H-M   'P 1'
#
loop_
_entity.id
_entity.type
_entity.pdbx_description
1 polymer ?
#
loop_
_entity_poly.entity_id
_entity_poly.type
_entity_poly.pdbx_seq_one_letter_code
_entity_poly.pdbx_strand_id
1 'polypeptide(L)'
;MSFDDIETTNGFGYITRPYKGFVFNDFYAFKPSHPKFTGVISSYDLNCAVSKPNALYGAACASAAVSQRGHMVPQGKRPSVCSDNSTKTFTVHALKIKPLDLPVGSATINLQGLRSNNPEATLSWGVDFPAGYHDVLYVRVEEFTGEIWNGLTRLEIWADFHFDNIRMDDWEFCVDDIELELDSLARL
;
A
#
# COMPACT_ATOMS: atom_id res chain seq x y z
N MET A 1 6.18 -3.14 -10.08
CA MET A 1 6.58 -1.71 -10.15
C MET A 1 7.39 -1.41 -8.91
N SER A 2 8.60 -0.85 -9.06
CA SER A 2 9.54 -0.71 -7.95
C SER A 2 9.68 0.72 -7.37
N PHE A 3 9.09 1.75 -7.99
CA PHE A 3 9.11 3.15 -7.51
C PHE A 3 10.50 3.80 -7.37
N ASP A 4 11.56 3.12 -7.77
CA ASP A 4 12.95 3.57 -7.71
C ASP A 4 13.27 4.75 -8.63
N ASP A 5 12.43 4.98 -9.63
CA ASP A 5 12.48 6.11 -10.55
C ASP A 5 11.97 7.43 -9.94
N ILE A 6 11.43 7.39 -8.72
CA ILE A 6 10.91 8.57 -8.02
C ILE A 6 12.00 9.21 -7.14
N GLU A 7 12.24 10.51 -7.30
CA GLU A 7 13.19 11.21 -6.44
C GLU A 7 12.69 11.35 -4.99
N THR A 8 13.52 10.95 -4.03
CA THR A 8 13.24 10.97 -2.58
C THR A 8 14.29 11.80 -1.81
N THR A 9 14.54 13.03 -2.27
CA THR A 9 15.63 13.91 -1.78
C THR A 9 15.62 14.18 -0.27
N ASN A 10 14.44 14.14 0.37
CA ASN A 10 14.27 14.33 1.81
C ASN A 10 13.76 13.06 2.52
N GLY A 11 14.01 11.89 1.93
CA GLY A 11 13.51 10.60 2.39
C GLY A 11 12.10 10.26 1.85
N PHE A 12 11.30 11.26 1.52
CA PHE A 12 10.02 11.10 0.82
C PHE A 12 10.04 11.72 -0.57
N GLY A 13 9.21 11.18 -1.46
CA GLY A 13 9.03 11.59 -2.84
C GLY A 13 7.56 11.54 -3.24
N TYR A 14 7.16 12.46 -4.10
CA TYR A 14 5.79 12.51 -4.61
C TYR A 14 5.61 11.59 -5.80
N ILE A 15 4.57 10.77 -5.76
CA ILE A 15 4.15 9.97 -6.91
C ILE A 15 3.45 10.91 -7.90
N THR A 16 3.92 10.95 -9.14
CA THR A 16 3.27 11.71 -10.22
C THR A 16 1.90 11.11 -10.53
N ARG A 17 0.94 11.94 -10.93
CA ARG A 17 -0.41 11.47 -11.30
C ARG A 17 -0.65 11.73 -12.79
N PRO A 18 -0.85 10.68 -13.61
CA PRO A 18 -0.72 9.25 -13.27
C PRO A 18 0.74 8.78 -13.16
N TYR A 19 0.96 7.64 -12.50
CA TYR A 19 2.22 6.91 -12.48
C TYR A 19 1.98 5.53 -13.12
N LYS A 20 2.60 5.29 -14.29
CA LYS A 20 2.47 4.05 -15.05
C LYS A 20 1.01 3.61 -15.31
N GLY A 21 0.11 4.58 -15.54
CA GLY A 21 -1.32 4.34 -15.80
C GLY A 21 -2.20 4.19 -14.56
N PHE A 22 -1.63 4.41 -13.37
CA PHE A 22 -2.35 4.31 -12.09
C PHE A 22 -2.27 5.60 -11.29
N VAL A 23 -3.25 5.79 -10.41
CA VAL A 23 -3.29 6.85 -9.40
C VAL A 23 -3.14 6.21 -8.03
N PHE A 24 -2.07 6.57 -7.35
CA PHE A 24 -1.82 6.20 -5.97
C PHE A 24 -2.33 7.30 -5.04
N ASN A 25 -3.34 6.97 -4.24
CA ASN A 25 -3.96 7.86 -3.27
C ASN A 25 -3.42 7.55 -1.88
N ASP A 26 -2.96 8.59 -1.19
CA ASP A 26 -2.47 8.52 0.19
C ASP A 26 -1.31 7.52 0.37
N PHE A 27 -0.53 7.34 -0.70
CA PHE A 27 0.78 6.70 -0.72
C PHE A 27 1.86 7.72 -1.05
N TYR A 28 3.05 7.49 -0.50
CA TYR A 28 4.24 8.30 -0.79
C TYR A 28 5.39 7.37 -1.15
N ALA A 29 6.17 7.73 -2.17
CA ALA A 29 7.45 7.06 -2.35
C ALA A 29 8.35 7.45 -1.19
N PHE A 30 9.05 6.50 -0.59
CA PHE A 30 10.02 6.78 0.46
C PHE A 30 11.26 5.92 0.32
N LYS A 31 12.38 6.46 0.77
CA LYS A 31 13.67 5.77 0.87
C LYS A 31 13.92 5.42 2.33
N PRO A 32 13.66 4.18 2.78
CA PRO A 32 13.80 3.79 4.19
C PRO A 32 15.19 4.12 4.75
N SER A 33 16.23 3.94 3.93
CA SER A 33 17.63 4.17 4.29
C SER A 33 18.05 5.64 4.32
N HIS A 34 17.14 6.59 4.10
CA HIS A 34 17.49 8.00 4.08
C HIS A 34 17.90 8.48 5.49
N PRO A 35 19.00 9.25 5.66
CA PRO A 35 19.52 9.65 6.98
C PRO A 35 18.51 10.37 7.88
N LYS A 36 17.54 11.09 7.29
CA LYS A 36 16.44 11.74 8.02
C LYS A 36 15.60 10.76 8.86
N PHE A 37 15.54 9.49 8.49
CA PHE A 37 14.79 8.47 9.23
C PHE A 37 15.60 7.78 10.32
N THR A 38 16.85 8.19 10.57
CA THR A 38 17.67 7.64 11.66
C THR A 38 16.96 7.85 13.00
N GLY A 39 16.63 6.75 13.68
CA GLY A 39 15.90 6.77 14.96
C GLY A 39 14.40 7.06 14.83
N VAL A 40 13.88 7.23 13.61
CA VAL A 40 12.44 7.30 13.30
C VAL A 40 11.98 5.94 12.78
N ILE A 41 12.66 5.43 11.77
CA ILE A 41 12.48 4.06 11.27
C ILE A 41 13.59 3.21 11.88
N SER A 42 13.20 2.07 12.41
CA SER A 42 14.07 1.02 12.94
C SER A 42 15.12 0.64 11.90
N SER A 43 16.36 0.47 12.34
CA SER A 43 17.44 -0.02 11.46
C SER A 43 17.16 -1.43 10.92
N TYR A 44 16.26 -2.17 11.60
CA TYR A 44 15.79 -3.46 11.13
C TYR A 44 14.76 -3.30 10.00
N ASP A 45 14.06 -2.17 9.89
CA ASP A 45 13.01 -1.99 8.88
C ASP A 45 13.47 -1.37 7.56
N LEU A 46 14.78 -1.21 7.36
CA LEU A 46 15.36 -0.68 6.13
C LEU A 46 15.21 -1.63 4.92
N ASN A 47 14.87 -2.90 5.16
CA ASN A 47 14.66 -3.93 4.13
C ASN A 47 13.33 -3.77 3.36
N CYS A 48 12.49 -2.78 3.70
CA CYS A 48 11.22 -2.53 3.03
C CYS A 48 11.38 -2.32 1.51
N ALA A 49 12.35 -1.50 1.10
CA ALA A 49 12.67 -1.25 -0.30
C ALA A 49 13.59 -2.37 -0.80
N VAL A 50 12.99 -3.47 -1.23
CA VAL A 50 13.72 -4.66 -1.70
C VAL A 50 14.39 -4.36 -3.04
N SER A 51 13.73 -3.58 -3.88
CA SER A 51 14.19 -3.18 -5.22
C SER A 51 15.27 -2.08 -5.20
N LYS A 52 15.32 -1.28 -4.13
CA LYS A 52 16.25 -0.16 -3.84
C LYS A 52 16.36 0.89 -4.96
N PRO A 53 16.21 2.19 -4.63
CA PRO A 53 16.24 2.75 -3.27
C PRO A 53 14.87 2.93 -2.59
N ASN A 54 13.75 2.78 -3.28
CA ASN A 54 12.46 3.25 -2.78
C ASN A 54 11.45 2.11 -2.55
N ALA A 55 10.46 2.40 -1.71
CA ALA A 55 9.21 1.65 -1.60
C ALA A 55 8.06 2.66 -1.50
N LEU A 56 6.82 2.17 -1.42
CA LEU A 56 5.67 2.99 -1.02
C LEU A 56 5.45 2.91 0.49
N TYR A 57 5.28 4.06 1.09
CA TYR A 57 4.81 4.25 2.45
C TYR A 57 3.30 4.49 2.42
N GLY A 58 2.56 3.83 3.32
CA GLY A 58 1.13 4.02 3.53
C GLY A 58 0.76 3.98 5.00
N ALA A 59 -0.28 4.74 5.36
CA ALA A 59 -0.95 4.70 6.66
C ALA A 59 -2.38 5.20 6.44
N ALA A 60 -3.36 4.64 7.16
CA ALA A 60 -4.70 5.22 7.11
C ALA A 60 -4.71 6.62 7.75
N CYS A 61 -5.60 7.49 7.30
CA CYS A 61 -5.64 8.84 7.84
C CYS A 61 -6.28 8.85 9.24
N ALA A 62 -5.47 8.96 10.29
CA ALA A 62 -5.88 9.00 11.70
C ALA A 62 -6.92 10.10 12.01
N SER A 63 -6.86 11.21 11.27
CA SER A 63 -7.72 12.39 11.39
C SER A 63 -7.94 13.02 10.02
N ALA A 64 -9.02 13.77 9.82
CA ALA A 64 -9.23 14.46 8.55
C ALA A 64 -8.09 15.46 8.33
N ALA A 65 -7.27 15.23 7.31
CA ALA A 65 -6.07 16.02 7.05
C ALA A 65 -6.21 16.79 5.74
N VAL A 66 -5.67 18.00 5.68
CA VAL A 66 -5.42 18.64 4.39
C VAL A 66 -4.17 18.00 3.82
N SER A 67 -4.32 17.22 2.75
CA SER A 67 -3.18 16.71 1.99
C SER A 67 -2.24 17.86 1.63
N GLN A 68 -0.96 17.56 1.45
CA GLN A 68 0.03 18.57 1.06
C GLN A 68 -0.27 19.26 -0.28
N ARG A 69 -1.28 18.80 -1.04
CA ARG A 69 -1.80 19.41 -2.26
C ARG A 69 -3.12 20.18 -2.09
N GLY A 70 -3.54 20.45 -0.85
CA GLY A 70 -4.75 21.23 -0.54
C GLY A 70 -6.07 20.47 -0.62
N HIS A 71 -6.07 19.17 -0.88
CA HIS A 71 -7.29 18.34 -0.82
C HIS A 71 -7.53 17.82 0.59
N MET A 72 -8.79 17.88 1.07
CA MET A 72 -9.18 17.25 2.32
C MET A 72 -9.18 15.73 2.15
N VAL A 73 -8.38 15.04 2.94
CA VAL A 73 -8.38 13.58 3.12
C VAL A 73 -9.32 13.30 4.28
N PRO A 74 -10.48 12.65 4.05
CA PRO A 74 -11.38 12.26 5.14
C PRO A 74 -10.67 11.37 6.15
N GLN A 75 -11.04 11.51 7.43
CA GLN A 75 -10.62 10.58 8.47
C GLN A 75 -11.01 9.14 8.08
N GLY A 76 -10.11 8.18 8.35
CA GLY A 76 -10.34 6.76 8.05
C GLY A 76 -10.20 6.42 6.57
N LYS A 77 -9.80 7.36 5.71
CA LYS A 77 -9.52 7.04 4.31
C LYS A 77 -8.27 6.17 4.22
N ARG A 78 -8.44 5.01 3.56
CA ARG A 78 -7.39 4.01 3.34
C ARG A 78 -6.56 4.38 2.10
N PRO A 79 -5.23 4.20 2.15
CA PRO A 79 -4.40 4.24 0.95
C PRO A 79 -4.98 3.34 -0.14
N SER A 80 -5.00 3.86 -1.37
CA SER A 80 -5.64 3.14 -2.48
C SER A 80 -4.95 3.37 -3.81
N VAL A 81 -5.10 2.38 -4.69
CA VAL A 81 -4.65 2.40 -6.07
C VAL A 81 -5.86 2.26 -6.99
N CYS A 82 -5.95 3.11 -8.00
CA CYS A 82 -6.96 3.01 -9.04
C CYS A 82 -6.34 3.29 -10.42
N SER A 83 -7.03 2.86 -11.48
CA SER A 83 -6.69 3.25 -12.85
C SER A 83 -6.78 4.78 -13.00
N ASP A 84 -5.92 5.36 -13.82
CA ASP A 84 -6.00 6.78 -14.21
C ASP A 84 -7.22 7.11 -15.09
N ASN A 85 -7.79 6.07 -15.69
CA ASN A 85 -9.04 6.12 -16.44
C ASN A 85 -10.13 5.36 -15.66
N SER A 86 -11.17 6.08 -15.23
CA SER A 86 -12.26 5.55 -14.43
C SER A 86 -13.11 4.47 -15.12
N THR A 87 -13.01 4.33 -16.45
CA THR A 87 -13.72 3.27 -17.19
C THR A 87 -12.90 2.01 -17.37
N LYS A 88 -11.62 2.02 -16.99
CA LYS A 88 -10.74 0.85 -17.05
C LYS A 88 -10.70 0.16 -15.70
N THR A 89 -10.68 -1.17 -15.76
CA THR A 89 -10.38 -2.01 -14.62
C THR A 89 -8.95 -2.53 -14.69
N PHE A 90 -8.48 -3.14 -13.62
CA PHE A 90 -7.17 -3.74 -13.55
C PHE A 90 -7.17 -5.03 -12.74
N THR A 91 -6.08 -5.77 -12.91
CA THR A 91 -5.76 -6.99 -12.18
C THR A 91 -4.58 -6.75 -11.25
N VAL A 92 -4.63 -7.32 -10.05
CA VAL A 92 -3.52 -7.33 -9.07
C VAL A 92 -2.93 -8.73 -9.05
N HIS A 93 -1.67 -8.86 -9.46
CA HIS A 93 -0.98 -10.15 -9.54
C HIS A 93 -0.20 -10.43 -8.26
N ALA A 94 0.63 -9.47 -7.85
CA ALA A 94 1.49 -9.61 -6.70
C ALA A 94 1.89 -8.27 -6.08
N LEU A 95 2.35 -8.32 -4.84
CA LEU A 95 2.94 -7.19 -4.13
C LEU A 95 3.81 -7.66 -2.97
N LYS A 96 4.78 -6.84 -2.60
CA LYS A 96 5.57 -7.03 -1.38
C LYS A 96 5.05 -6.11 -0.29
N ILE A 97 4.76 -6.63 0.90
CA ILE A 97 4.20 -5.85 2.02
C ILE A 97 4.86 -6.17 3.35
N LYS A 98 4.90 -5.19 4.25
CA LYS A 98 5.17 -5.41 5.68
C LYS A 98 4.73 -4.21 6.53
N PRO A 99 4.48 -4.40 7.83
CA PRO A 99 4.32 -3.28 8.75
C PRO A 99 5.68 -2.59 8.97
N LEU A 100 5.66 -1.33 9.34
CA LEU A 100 6.85 -0.61 9.80
C LEU A 100 6.85 -0.54 11.32
N ASP A 101 8.05 -0.61 11.91
CA ASP A 101 8.32 -0.24 13.30
C ASP A 101 7.43 -0.96 14.33
N LEU A 102 7.31 -2.29 14.24
CA LEU A 102 6.41 -3.11 15.08
C LEU A 102 7.13 -3.78 16.28
N PRO A 103 7.39 -3.07 17.40
CA PRO A 103 8.15 -3.63 18.53
C PRO A 103 7.34 -4.54 19.46
N VAL A 104 6.01 -4.37 19.51
CA VAL A 104 5.09 -5.10 20.42
C VAL A 104 3.78 -5.40 19.72
N GLY A 105 2.96 -6.29 20.30
CA GLY A 105 1.63 -6.61 19.78
C GLY A 105 1.65 -7.37 18.45
N SER A 106 0.73 -7.00 17.57
CA SER A 106 0.67 -7.48 16.19
C SER A 106 0.08 -6.41 15.28
N ALA A 107 0.37 -6.51 13.99
CA ALA A 107 -0.27 -5.71 12.96
C ALA A 107 -0.90 -6.62 11.91
N THR A 108 -2.13 -6.33 11.52
CA THR A 108 -2.81 -7.01 10.41
C THR A 108 -2.76 -6.11 9.19
N ILE A 109 -2.06 -6.51 8.13
CA ILE A 109 -2.17 -5.82 6.84
C ILE A 109 -3.34 -6.40 6.08
N ASN A 110 -4.22 -5.52 5.61
CA ASN A 110 -5.43 -5.85 4.89
C ASN A 110 -5.35 -5.33 3.44
N LEU A 111 -5.88 -6.14 2.53
CA LEU A 111 -6.10 -5.82 1.13
C LEU A 111 -7.60 -5.90 0.83
N GLN A 112 -8.12 -4.93 0.10
CA GLN A 112 -9.50 -4.96 -0.39
C GLN A 112 -9.59 -4.52 -1.85
N GLY A 113 -10.11 -5.39 -2.72
CA GLY A 113 -10.37 -5.11 -4.12
C GLY A 113 -11.85 -4.80 -4.36
N LEU A 114 -12.15 -3.66 -4.99
CA LEU A 114 -13.50 -3.26 -5.37
C LEU A 114 -13.70 -3.45 -6.88
N ARG A 115 -14.69 -4.26 -7.29
CA ARG A 115 -15.03 -4.53 -8.69
C ARG A 115 -16.12 -3.60 -9.22
N SER A 116 -16.02 -3.19 -10.49
CA SER A 116 -16.99 -2.29 -11.15
C SER A 116 -18.40 -2.88 -11.25
N ASN A 117 -18.49 -4.18 -11.46
CA ASN A 117 -19.72 -4.85 -11.88
C ASN A 117 -20.58 -5.31 -10.69
N ASN A 118 -20.02 -5.28 -9.49
CA ASN A 118 -20.73 -5.57 -8.24
C ASN A 118 -19.97 -4.95 -7.07
N PRO A 119 -20.34 -3.73 -6.61
CA PRO A 119 -19.71 -3.08 -5.47
C PRO A 119 -19.80 -3.87 -4.15
N GLU A 120 -20.74 -4.81 -4.05
CA GLU A 120 -20.84 -5.73 -2.90
C GLU A 120 -19.96 -6.98 -3.04
N ALA A 121 -19.46 -7.27 -4.25
CA ALA A 121 -18.42 -8.28 -4.46
C ALA A 121 -17.04 -7.67 -4.16
N THR A 122 -16.82 -7.34 -2.90
CA THR A 122 -15.50 -6.95 -2.39
C THR A 122 -14.63 -8.19 -2.24
N LEU A 123 -13.45 -8.18 -2.87
CA LEU A 123 -12.40 -9.16 -2.58
C LEU A 123 -11.65 -8.67 -1.35
N SER A 124 -11.42 -9.54 -0.37
CA SER A 124 -10.72 -9.15 0.87
C SER A 124 -9.75 -10.23 1.29
N TRP A 125 -8.58 -9.81 1.76
CA TRP A 125 -7.57 -10.69 2.31
C TRP A 125 -6.76 -9.94 3.37
N GLY A 126 -6.29 -10.65 4.39
CA GLY A 126 -5.46 -10.06 5.44
C GLY A 126 -4.44 -11.04 5.97
N VAL A 127 -3.36 -10.50 6.53
CA VAL A 127 -2.27 -11.28 7.14
C VAL A 127 -1.80 -10.63 8.42
N ASP A 128 -1.61 -11.44 9.44
CA ASP A 128 -1.12 -11.01 10.74
C ASP A 128 0.42 -11.11 10.80
N PHE A 129 1.03 -10.03 11.25
CA PHE A 129 2.44 -9.94 11.61
C PHE A 129 2.54 -9.83 13.14
N PRO A 130 3.15 -10.80 13.84
CA PRO A 130 3.42 -10.66 15.27
C PRO A 130 4.49 -9.59 15.52
N ALA A 131 4.71 -9.17 16.76
CA ALA A 131 5.81 -8.26 17.09
C ALA A 131 7.19 -8.79 16.66
N GLY A 132 8.08 -7.88 16.29
CA GLY A 132 9.49 -8.18 15.99
C GLY A 132 9.89 -7.86 14.55
N TYR A 133 11.07 -8.34 14.18
CA TYR A 133 11.59 -8.18 12.82
C TYR A 133 10.89 -9.10 11.83
N HIS A 134 10.51 -8.54 10.68
CA HIS A 134 9.98 -9.28 9.55
C HIS A 134 10.76 -8.98 8.28
N ASP A 135 11.03 -10.03 7.52
CA ASP A 135 11.31 -9.86 6.11
C ASP A 135 10.02 -9.45 5.38
N VAL A 136 10.19 -8.81 4.23
CA VAL A 136 9.05 -8.37 3.42
C VAL A 136 8.31 -9.60 2.89
N LEU A 137 6.99 -9.66 3.10
CA LEU A 137 6.16 -10.74 2.59
C LEU A 137 5.84 -10.49 1.12
N TYR A 138 6.23 -11.44 0.26
CA TYR A 138 5.83 -11.45 -1.15
C TYR A 138 4.50 -12.16 -1.35
N VAL A 139 3.44 -11.39 -1.56
CA VAL A 139 2.08 -11.87 -1.74
C VAL A 139 1.82 -12.08 -3.23
N ARG A 140 1.74 -13.34 -3.68
CA ARG A 140 1.16 -13.70 -4.98
C ARG A 140 -0.35 -13.85 -4.81
N VAL A 141 -1.11 -12.86 -5.27
CA VAL A 141 -2.50 -12.66 -4.83
C VAL A 141 -3.37 -13.87 -5.10
N GLU A 142 -3.30 -14.47 -6.29
CA GLU A 142 -4.08 -15.69 -6.59
C GLU A 142 -3.74 -16.86 -5.67
N GLU A 143 -2.46 -17.07 -5.37
CA GLU A 143 -2.02 -18.17 -4.51
C GLU A 143 -2.43 -17.98 -3.05
N PHE A 144 -2.40 -16.74 -2.55
CA PHE A 144 -2.71 -16.43 -1.16
C PHE A 144 -4.21 -16.27 -0.89
N THR A 145 -4.98 -15.84 -1.89
CA THR A 145 -6.43 -15.60 -1.76
C THR A 145 -7.27 -16.74 -2.32
N GLY A 146 -6.70 -17.58 -3.19
CA GLY A 146 -7.40 -18.65 -3.89
C GLY A 146 -8.21 -18.19 -5.11
N GLU A 147 -8.16 -16.90 -5.48
CA GLU A 147 -8.84 -16.38 -6.67
C GLU A 147 -8.07 -15.24 -7.36
N ILE A 148 -8.36 -15.02 -8.64
CA ILE A 148 -7.77 -13.93 -9.42
C ILE A 148 -8.45 -12.61 -9.07
N TRP A 149 -7.66 -11.62 -8.65
CA TRP A 149 -8.14 -10.27 -8.36
C TRP A 149 -8.14 -9.39 -9.61
N ASN A 150 -9.06 -9.66 -10.53
CA ASN A 150 -9.29 -8.89 -11.76
C ASN A 150 -10.56 -8.05 -11.73
N GLY A 151 -10.74 -7.19 -12.75
CA GLY A 151 -11.93 -6.34 -12.87
C GLY A 151 -12.00 -5.27 -11.77
N LEU A 152 -10.87 -4.94 -11.15
CA LEU A 152 -10.82 -3.99 -10.05
C LEU A 152 -10.90 -2.56 -10.57
N THR A 153 -11.71 -1.75 -9.90
CA THR A 153 -11.71 -0.29 -10.02
C THR A 153 -10.82 0.36 -8.97
N ARG A 154 -10.61 -0.33 -7.85
CA ARG A 154 -9.80 0.14 -6.73
C ARG A 154 -9.22 -1.03 -5.95
N LEU A 155 -7.99 -0.86 -5.49
CA LEU A 155 -7.34 -1.67 -4.46
C LEU A 155 -7.11 -0.75 -3.24
N GLU A 156 -7.57 -1.14 -2.06
CA GLU A 156 -7.28 -0.48 -0.79
C GLU A 156 -6.32 -1.34 0.04
N ILE A 157 -5.38 -0.68 0.72
CA ILE A 157 -4.39 -1.33 1.58
C ILE A 157 -4.29 -0.54 2.88
N TRP A 158 -4.35 -1.21 4.02
CA TRP A 158 -4.19 -0.58 5.34
C TRP A 158 -3.66 -1.58 6.37
N ALA A 159 -3.19 -1.08 7.52
CA ALA A 159 -2.71 -1.91 8.62
C ALA A 159 -3.41 -1.56 9.93
N ASP A 160 -3.94 -2.58 10.60
CA ASP A 160 -4.56 -2.46 11.92
C ASP A 160 -3.57 -2.98 12.98
N PHE A 161 -3.17 -2.15 13.92
CA PHE A 161 -2.33 -2.55 15.06
C PHE A 161 -3.18 -2.99 16.25
N HIS A 162 -2.70 -4.03 16.94
CA HIS A 162 -3.35 -4.63 18.10
C HIS A 162 -2.33 -4.88 19.23
N PHE A 163 -2.61 -4.36 20.42
CA PHE A 163 -1.85 -4.66 21.63
C PHE A 163 -2.74 -4.57 22.87
N ASP A 164 -2.89 -5.67 23.59
CA ASP A 164 -3.86 -5.82 24.67
C ASP A 164 -5.28 -5.37 24.25
N ASN A 165 -5.78 -4.28 24.83
CA ASN A 165 -7.09 -3.69 24.49
C ASN A 165 -6.98 -2.47 23.57
N ILE A 166 -5.80 -2.19 23.04
CA ILE A 166 -5.54 -1.06 22.13
C ILE A 166 -5.64 -1.57 20.70
N ARG A 167 -6.44 -0.87 19.89
CA ARG A 167 -6.52 -1.04 18.44
C ARG A 167 -6.28 0.31 17.76
N MET A 168 -5.41 0.33 16.75
CA MET A 168 -5.14 1.50 15.92
C MET A 168 -5.31 1.13 14.45
N ASP A 169 -6.18 1.81 13.73
CA ASP A 169 -6.51 1.50 12.32
C ASP A 169 -5.59 2.24 11.31
N ASP A 170 -4.63 3.01 11.81
CA ASP A 170 -3.74 3.91 11.06
C ASP A 170 -2.27 3.48 11.11
N TRP A 171 -1.99 2.20 11.41
CA TRP A 171 -0.62 1.75 11.52
C TRP A 171 0.14 1.91 10.20
N GLU A 172 1.41 2.27 10.32
CA GLU A 172 2.28 2.53 9.18
C GLU A 172 2.75 1.21 8.55
N PHE A 173 2.72 1.15 7.23
CA PHE A 173 3.13 -0.02 6.48
C PHE A 173 3.85 0.40 5.21
N CYS A 174 4.45 -0.59 4.56
CA CYS A 174 5.07 -0.36 3.28
C CYS A 174 4.72 -1.40 2.23
N VAL A 175 4.78 -0.98 0.97
CA VAL A 175 4.50 -1.77 -0.22
C VAL A 175 5.62 -1.59 -1.23
N ASP A 176 6.12 -2.67 -1.81
CA ASP A 176 7.11 -2.64 -2.88
C ASP A 176 6.72 -3.63 -4.00
N ASP A 177 7.37 -3.54 -5.15
CA ASP A 177 7.25 -4.47 -6.27
C ASP A 177 5.81 -4.85 -6.64
N ILE A 178 4.90 -3.86 -6.68
CA ILE A 178 3.49 -4.11 -7.00
C ILE A 178 3.30 -4.45 -8.48
N GLU A 179 2.70 -5.59 -8.78
CA GLU A 179 2.44 -6.10 -10.12
C GLU A 179 0.97 -5.87 -10.47
N LEU A 180 0.71 -4.82 -11.26
CA LEU A 180 -0.62 -4.46 -11.74
C LEU A 180 -0.67 -4.55 -13.27
N GLU A 181 -1.82 -4.98 -13.78
CA GLU A 181 -2.10 -5.03 -15.20
C GLU A 181 -3.42 -4.31 -15.50
N LEU A 182 -3.40 -3.33 -16.40
CA LEU A 182 -4.64 -2.72 -16.88
C LEU A 182 -5.37 -3.72 -17.77
N ASP A 183 -6.64 -3.99 -17.47
CA ASP A 183 -7.43 -4.92 -18.27
C ASP A 183 -7.63 -4.30 -19.66
N SER A 184 -7.25 -5.03 -20.71
CA SER A 184 -7.54 -4.60 -22.07
C SER A 184 -9.05 -4.62 -22.30
N LEU A 185 -9.61 -3.55 -22.89
CA LEU A 185 -10.97 -3.59 -23.41
C LEU A 185 -11.11 -4.83 -24.27
N ALA A 186 -12.02 -5.74 -23.91
CA ALA A 186 -12.42 -6.82 -24.78
C ALA A 186 -12.80 -6.19 -26.13
N ARG A 187 -12.02 -6.50 -27.17
CA ARG A 187 -12.44 -6.19 -28.55
C ARG A 187 -13.71 -7.01 -28.76
N LEU A 188 -14.85 -6.31 -28.78
CA LEU A 188 -16.12 -6.83 -29.29
C LEU A 188 -15.95 -7.34 -30.72
#